data_AF-A0A838Q0Q4-F1
#
_entry.id   AF-A0A838Q0Q4-F1
#
_cell.length_a   1.000
_cell.length_b   1.000
_cell.length_c   1.000
_cell.angle_alpha   90.00
_cell.angle_beta   90.00
_cell.angle_gamma   90.00
#
_symmetry.space_group_name_H-M   'P 1'
#
loop_
_entity.id
_entity.type
_entity.pdbx_description
1 polymer ?
#
loop_
_entity_poly.entity_id
_entity_poly.type
_entity_poly.pdbx_seq_one_letter_code
_entity_poly.pdbx_strand_id
1 'polypeptide(L)'
;MTPPFKPFLEEKMWFALFWLQPLREFWRRELGDKYFTKLQQVIPYTWLLDPTPLPQHAVIPRLEIHDWREAGQLSQKERELLLKVSGFSPLGWGSRGVSVGQDLPGAEWQRLIEEALATFESGPKIMQRFHKARIVEHPHWPHGSDEPIAMRGRVRLCPYYFVEQGKVHLRGALATIVPADKKLLHGMRDAILVPSAITTGS
;
A
#
# COMPACT_ATOMS: atom_id res chain seq x y z
N MET A 1 7.77 -15.55 20.83
CA MET A 1 7.67 -14.82 19.55
C MET A 1 8.63 -15.47 18.58
N THR A 2 8.12 -15.99 17.47
CA THR A 2 8.83 -16.77 16.44
C THR A 2 8.19 -16.38 15.10
N PRO A 3 8.92 -16.05 14.02
CA PRO A 3 10.36 -15.80 13.83
C PRO A 3 10.77 -14.37 14.26
N PRO A 4 12.07 -13.99 14.23
CA PRO A 4 12.47 -12.60 14.45
C PRO A 4 11.82 -11.70 13.40
N PHE A 5 11.42 -10.48 13.79
CA PHE A 5 11.11 -9.44 12.82
C PHE A 5 12.26 -9.42 11.81
N LYS A 6 11.94 -9.47 10.53
CA LYS A 6 12.91 -9.23 9.46
C LYS A 6 12.68 -7.78 9.06
N PRO A 7 13.38 -6.79 9.66
CA PRO A 7 13.12 -5.38 9.41
C PRO A 7 13.04 -5.02 7.93
N PHE A 8 13.86 -5.68 7.10
CA PHE A 8 13.87 -5.51 5.66
C PHE A 8 12.56 -5.93 4.96
N LEU A 9 11.75 -6.83 5.52
CA LEU A 9 10.44 -7.21 4.98
C LEU A 9 9.35 -6.18 5.30
N GLU A 10 9.54 -5.37 6.34
CA GLU A 10 8.63 -4.27 6.71
C GLU A 10 8.99 -2.95 6.00
N GLU A 11 10.10 -2.95 5.28
CA GLU A 11 10.63 -1.79 4.57
C GLU A 11 9.77 -1.44 3.35
N LYS A 12 9.05 -0.32 3.42
CA LYS A 12 8.16 0.11 2.34
C LYS A 12 8.92 0.68 1.14
N MET A 13 10.19 1.03 1.33
CA MET A 13 11.04 1.61 0.29
C MET A 13 11.23 0.64 -0.87
N TRP A 14 11.14 -0.68 -0.62
CA TRP A 14 11.15 -1.70 -1.66
C TRP A 14 10.12 -1.43 -2.77
N PHE A 15 8.95 -0.88 -2.42
CA PHE A 15 7.94 -0.55 -3.43
C PHE A 15 8.42 0.59 -4.34
N ALA A 16 9.12 1.60 -3.81
CA ALA A 16 9.70 2.67 -4.62
C ALA A 16 10.88 2.16 -5.47
N LEU A 17 11.80 1.40 -4.86
CA LEU A 17 12.96 0.81 -5.54
C LEU A 17 12.54 -0.14 -6.68
N PHE A 18 11.41 -0.84 -6.53
CA PHE A 18 10.85 -1.68 -7.59
C PHE A 18 10.51 -0.89 -8.86
N TRP A 19 10.09 0.37 -8.71
CA TRP A 19 9.70 1.24 -9.83
C TRP A 19 10.83 2.13 -10.36
N LEU A 20 11.99 2.18 -9.69
CA LEU A 20 13.14 2.94 -10.16
C LEU A 20 13.69 2.36 -11.47
N GLN A 21 13.77 3.22 -12.50
CA GLN A 21 14.23 2.82 -13.83
C GLN A 21 15.64 2.18 -13.80
N PRO A 22 16.64 2.73 -13.06
CA PRO A 22 17.98 2.13 -13.03
C PRO A 22 18.01 0.71 -12.45
N LEU A 23 17.03 0.34 -11.62
CA LEU A 23 16.93 -0.99 -11.01
C LEU A 23 16.10 -1.96 -11.84
N ARG A 24 15.51 -1.52 -12.95
CA ARG A 24 14.60 -2.35 -13.77
C ARG A 24 15.26 -3.64 -14.24
N GLU A 25 16.45 -3.57 -14.83
CA GLU A 25 17.13 -4.76 -15.36
C GLU A 25 17.64 -5.67 -14.25
N PHE A 26 18.02 -5.10 -13.10
CA PHE A 26 18.29 -5.88 -11.89
C PHE A 26 17.05 -6.72 -11.51
N TRP A 27 15.88 -6.09 -11.37
CA TRP A 27 14.65 -6.80 -11.01
C TRP A 27 14.24 -7.84 -12.04
N ARG A 28 14.37 -7.55 -13.34
CA ARG A 28 14.08 -8.52 -14.40
C ARG A 28 14.98 -9.74 -14.34
N ARG A 29 16.26 -9.57 -14.02
CA ARG A 29 17.20 -10.68 -13.87
C ARG A 29 16.92 -11.51 -12.61
N GLU A 30 16.73 -10.86 -11.46
CA GLU A 30 16.55 -11.57 -10.19
C GLU A 30 15.17 -12.26 -10.09
N LEU A 31 14.12 -11.65 -10.65
CA LEU A 31 12.76 -12.18 -10.59
C LEU A 31 12.38 -13.00 -11.82
N GLY A 32 13.00 -12.75 -12.97
CA GLY A 32 12.51 -13.17 -14.28
C GLY A 32 11.36 -12.32 -14.79
N ASP A 33 11.27 -12.14 -16.12
CA ASP A 33 10.31 -11.26 -16.78
C ASP A 33 8.85 -11.53 -16.39
N LYS A 34 8.47 -12.82 -16.33
CA LYS A 34 7.11 -13.24 -15.97
C LYS A 34 6.70 -12.71 -14.59
N TYR A 35 7.56 -12.83 -13.59
CA TYR A 35 7.25 -12.43 -12.22
C TYR A 35 7.38 -10.92 -12.05
N PHE A 36 8.36 -10.29 -12.71
CA PHE A 36 8.47 -8.83 -12.74
C PHE A 36 7.19 -8.19 -13.26
N THR A 37 6.66 -8.64 -14.41
CA THR A 37 5.39 -8.14 -14.96
C THR A 37 4.21 -8.39 -14.03
N LYS A 38 4.16 -9.54 -13.34
CA LYS A 38 3.10 -9.81 -12.36
C LYS A 38 3.17 -8.89 -11.15
N LEU A 39 4.37 -8.61 -10.64
CA LEU A 39 4.56 -7.67 -9.54
C LEU A 39 4.21 -6.24 -9.95
N GLN A 40 4.51 -5.81 -11.17
CA GLN A 40 4.06 -4.51 -11.70
C GLN A 40 2.53 -4.36 -11.73
N GLN A 41 1.77 -5.45 -11.83
CA GLN A 41 0.30 -5.41 -11.82
C GLN A 41 -0.28 -5.24 -10.41
N VAL A 42 0.44 -5.71 -9.37
CA VAL A 42 -0.07 -5.76 -7.99
C VAL A 42 0.57 -4.73 -7.07
N ILE A 43 1.80 -4.29 -7.36
CA ILE A 43 2.48 -3.21 -6.62
C ILE A 43 2.05 -1.89 -7.24
N PRO A 44 1.35 -1.00 -6.52
CA PRO A 44 1.03 0.32 -7.04
C PRO A 44 2.28 1.12 -7.38
N TYR A 45 2.18 2.04 -8.35
CA TYR A 45 3.28 2.94 -8.64
C TYR A 45 3.66 3.73 -7.40
N THR A 46 4.94 3.69 -7.06
CA THR A 46 5.47 4.21 -5.81
C THR A 46 6.72 5.01 -6.11
N TRP A 47 6.84 6.17 -5.46
CA TRP A 47 8.01 7.04 -5.51
C TRP A 47 8.65 7.11 -4.14
N LEU A 48 9.95 7.36 -4.12
CA LEU A 48 10.68 7.79 -2.94
C LEU A 48 10.61 9.32 -2.87
N LEU A 49 10.27 9.91 -1.73
CA LEU A 49 10.26 11.37 -1.56
C LEU A 49 11.69 11.90 -1.34
N ASP A 50 12.56 11.64 -2.32
CA ASP A 50 13.93 12.15 -2.35
C ASP A 50 13.92 13.66 -2.67
N PRO A 51 14.46 14.53 -1.80
CA PRO A 51 14.49 15.98 -2.00
C PRO A 51 15.60 16.44 -2.98
N THR A 52 16.37 15.52 -3.58
CA THR A 52 17.41 15.87 -4.55
C THR A 52 16.83 16.70 -5.71
N PRO A 53 17.36 17.91 -5.97
CA PRO A 53 16.87 18.76 -7.05
C PRO A 53 16.98 18.08 -8.43
N LEU A 54 15.90 18.17 -9.22
CA LEU A 54 15.90 17.65 -10.58
C LEU A 54 16.58 18.62 -11.57
N PRO A 55 17.23 18.13 -12.63
CA PRO A 55 17.62 18.95 -13.77
C PRO A 55 16.40 19.72 -14.33
N GLN A 56 16.64 20.90 -14.91
CA GLN A 56 15.58 21.80 -15.40
C GLN A 56 14.57 21.17 -16.40
N HIS A 57 14.96 20.10 -17.08
CA HIS A 57 14.15 19.41 -18.10
C HIS A 57 13.58 18.07 -17.61
N ALA A 58 13.83 17.70 -16.36
CA ALA A 58 13.38 16.44 -15.78
C ALA A 58 12.10 16.65 -14.95
N VAL A 59 11.31 15.60 -14.79
CA VAL A 59 10.08 15.61 -13.98
C VAL A 59 10.00 14.33 -13.15
N ILE A 60 9.27 14.40 -12.04
CA ILE A 60 8.85 13.22 -11.29
C ILE A 60 7.79 12.50 -12.13
N PRO A 61 8.08 11.29 -12.63
CA PRO A 61 7.26 10.64 -13.65
C PRO A 61 5.85 10.35 -13.14
N ARG A 62 4.86 10.54 -14.02
CA ARG A 62 3.41 10.34 -13.76
C ARG A 62 2.78 11.33 -12.79
N LEU A 63 3.56 12.20 -12.15
CA LEU A 63 3.05 13.37 -11.42
C LEU A 63 3.28 14.64 -12.24
N GLU A 64 4.28 14.64 -13.12
CA GLU A 64 4.63 15.75 -14.00
C GLU A 64 4.95 17.04 -13.21
N ILE A 65 5.60 16.87 -12.05
CA ILE A 65 6.10 17.93 -11.17
C ILE A 65 7.62 17.97 -11.19
N HIS A 66 8.21 19.14 -10.96
CA HIS A 66 9.67 19.35 -10.93
C HIS A 66 10.23 19.23 -9.51
N ASP A 67 9.49 19.72 -8.51
CA ASP A 67 9.82 19.66 -7.07
C ASP A 67 8.68 18.98 -6.29
N TRP A 68 9.03 18.17 -5.29
CA TRP A 68 8.05 17.51 -4.41
C TRP A 68 7.10 18.49 -3.70
N ARG A 69 7.51 19.74 -3.48
CA ARG A 69 6.65 20.80 -2.91
C ARG A 69 5.45 21.11 -3.77
N GLU A 70 5.54 20.92 -5.08
CA GLU A 70 4.39 21.02 -5.99
C GLU A 70 3.36 19.92 -5.69
N ALA A 71 3.78 18.74 -5.23
CA ALA A 71 2.85 17.71 -4.77
C ALA A 71 2.00 18.21 -3.60
N GLY A 72 2.54 19.10 -2.77
CA GLY A 72 1.83 19.79 -1.68
C GLY A 72 0.71 20.73 -2.17
N GLN A 73 0.81 21.21 -3.41
CA GLN A 73 -0.13 22.17 -4.02
C GLN A 73 -1.22 21.53 -4.88
N LEU A 74 -1.13 20.22 -5.18
CA LEU A 74 -2.16 19.48 -5.92
C LEU A 74 -3.56 19.69 -5.32
N SER A 75 -4.63 19.62 -6.09
CA SER A 75 -5.99 19.64 -5.51
C SER A 75 -6.33 18.31 -4.82
N GLN A 76 -7.37 18.27 -3.98
CA GLN A 76 -7.84 17.01 -3.37
C GLN A 76 -8.16 15.91 -4.40
N LYS A 77 -8.64 16.29 -5.59
CA LYS A 77 -8.95 15.34 -6.67
C LYS A 77 -7.70 14.75 -7.33
N GLU A 78 -6.60 15.51 -7.35
CA GLU A 78 -5.32 15.09 -7.92
C GLU A 78 -4.50 14.23 -6.94
N ARG A 79 -4.85 14.29 -5.65
CA ARG A 79 -4.18 13.56 -4.56
C ARG A 79 -4.78 12.18 -4.28
N GLU A 80 -5.01 11.37 -5.32
CA GLU A 80 -5.18 9.92 -5.15
C GLU A 80 -3.83 9.26 -4.82
N LEU A 81 -3.26 9.68 -3.70
CA LEU A 81 -1.91 9.39 -3.23
C LEU A 81 -1.93 8.98 -1.75
N LEU A 82 -0.98 8.13 -1.39
CA LEU A 82 -0.68 7.72 -0.03
C LEU A 82 0.74 8.17 0.31
N LEU A 83 0.92 8.81 1.45
CA LEU A 83 2.23 9.03 2.06
C LEU A 83 2.43 7.98 3.14
N LYS A 84 3.54 7.24 3.09
CA LYS A 84 3.84 6.18 4.08
C LYS A 84 5.25 6.30 4.61
N VAL A 85 5.40 6.17 5.93
CA VAL A 85 6.70 6.08 6.57
C VAL A 85 7.37 4.76 6.20
N SER A 86 8.63 4.85 5.76
CA SER A 86 9.50 3.73 5.47
C SER A 86 10.36 3.37 6.68
N GLY A 87 10.77 2.11 6.79
CA GLY A 87 11.50 1.59 7.96
C GLY A 87 10.68 1.39 9.23
N PHE A 88 11.39 1.00 10.30
CA PHE A 88 10.83 0.77 11.63
C PHE A 88 10.66 2.10 12.36
N SER A 89 9.46 2.68 12.26
CA SER A 89 9.09 3.87 13.03
C SER A 89 8.14 3.46 14.17
N PRO A 90 8.28 4.02 15.39
CA PRO A 90 7.26 3.90 16.44
C PRO A 90 5.86 4.37 15.99
N LEU A 91 5.79 5.22 14.97
CA LEU A 91 4.55 5.68 14.33
C LEU A 91 3.95 4.64 13.35
N GLY A 92 4.70 3.60 13.00
CA GLY A 92 4.28 2.54 12.07
C GLY A 92 3.24 1.57 12.65
N TRP A 93 3.03 1.57 13.97
CA TRP A 93 2.07 0.69 14.63
C TRP A 93 0.66 1.33 14.70
N GLY A 94 -0.30 0.72 13.99
CA GLY A 94 -1.71 1.09 14.03
C GLY A 94 -2.05 2.38 13.29
N SER A 95 -2.30 2.28 11.98
CA SER A 95 -2.80 3.30 11.03
C SER A 95 -2.14 4.69 10.99
N ARG A 96 -1.26 5.03 11.91
CA ARG A 96 -0.63 6.36 12.06
C ARG A 96 0.53 6.60 11.09
N GLY A 97 1.08 5.54 10.50
CA GLY A 97 2.16 5.62 9.51
C GLY A 97 1.71 5.82 8.06
N VAL A 98 0.42 6.07 7.82
CA VAL A 98 -0.16 6.24 6.48
C VAL A 98 -1.08 7.45 6.44
N SER A 99 -0.85 8.35 5.49
CA SER A 99 -1.71 9.51 5.22
C SER A 99 -2.33 9.39 3.83
N VAL A 100 -3.63 9.65 3.70
CA VAL A 100 -4.37 9.57 2.44
C VAL A 100 -4.60 10.99 1.91
N GLY A 101 -3.97 11.36 0.80
CA GLY A 101 -3.90 12.75 0.35
C GLY A 101 -5.27 13.39 0.06
N GLN A 102 -6.20 12.64 -0.51
CA GLN A 102 -7.59 13.08 -0.78
C GLN A 102 -8.44 13.32 0.49
N ASP A 103 -8.05 12.75 1.64
CA ASP A 103 -8.81 12.87 2.89
C ASP A 103 -8.33 14.03 3.77
N LEU A 104 -7.20 14.65 3.40
CA LEU A 104 -6.57 15.69 4.19
C LEU A 104 -6.90 17.10 3.67
N PRO A 105 -7.04 18.08 4.57
CA PRO A 105 -7.01 19.49 4.20
C PRO A 105 -5.73 19.86 3.45
N GLY A 106 -5.82 20.86 2.58
CA GLY A 106 -4.71 21.39 1.78
C GLY A 106 -3.43 21.64 2.59
N ALA A 107 -3.56 22.44 3.64
CA ALA A 107 -2.47 22.84 4.53
C ALA A 107 -1.84 21.65 5.27
N GLU A 108 -2.65 20.68 5.72
CA GLU A 108 -2.13 19.50 6.41
C GLU A 108 -1.31 18.62 5.48
N TRP A 109 -1.79 18.39 4.26
CA TRP A 109 -1.03 17.66 3.24
C TRP A 109 0.30 18.34 2.91
N GLN A 110 0.28 19.66 2.68
CA GLN A 110 1.50 20.42 2.40
C GLN A 110 2.49 20.29 3.56
N ARG A 111 2.03 20.42 4.81
CA ARG A 111 2.86 20.23 6.00
C ARG A 111 3.50 18.85 6.05
N LEU A 112 2.75 17.80 5.71
CA LEU A 112 3.27 16.42 5.69
C LEU A 112 4.33 16.21 4.60
N ILE A 113 4.20 16.86 3.44
CA ILE A 113 5.21 16.84 2.38
C ILE A 113 6.48 17.54 2.85
N GLU A 114 6.39 18.77 3.37
CA GLU A 114 7.58 19.49 3.87
C GLU A 114 8.29 18.71 4.98
N GLU A 115 7.52 18.11 5.90
CA GLU A 115 8.07 17.25 6.95
C GLU A 115 8.78 16.02 6.36
N ALA A 116 8.21 15.39 5.31
CA ALA A 116 8.83 14.25 4.64
C ALA A 116 10.15 14.61 3.98
N LEU A 117 10.22 15.77 3.32
CA LEU A 117 11.43 16.26 2.66
C LEU A 117 12.51 16.63 3.70
N ALA A 118 12.13 17.31 4.78
CA ALA A 118 13.05 17.71 5.85
C ALA A 118 13.61 16.52 6.65
N THR A 119 12.88 15.40 6.72
CA THR A 119 13.27 14.21 7.49
C THR A 119 13.79 13.07 6.62
N PHE A 120 14.00 13.29 5.32
CA PHE A 120 14.32 12.23 4.36
C PHE A 120 15.48 11.33 4.79
N GLU A 121 16.58 11.90 5.27
CA GLU A 121 17.78 11.13 5.67
C GLU A 121 17.58 10.25 6.92
N SER A 122 16.64 10.61 7.80
CA SER A 122 16.42 9.94 9.08
C SER A 122 15.15 9.09 9.12
N GLY A 123 14.17 9.40 8.26
CA GLY A 123 12.87 8.78 8.21
C GLY A 123 12.27 8.91 6.82
N PRO A 124 12.86 8.23 5.81
CA PRO A 124 12.38 8.34 4.44
C PRO A 124 10.91 7.93 4.35
N LYS A 125 10.16 8.65 3.52
CA LYS A 125 8.76 8.34 3.22
C LYS A 125 8.62 8.01 1.74
N ILE A 126 7.64 7.16 1.45
CA ILE A 126 7.24 6.85 0.08
C ILE A 126 5.91 7.53 -0.26
N MET A 127 5.79 7.98 -1.50
CA MET A 127 4.54 8.37 -2.14
C MET A 127 4.05 7.13 -2.87
N GLN A 128 2.78 6.78 -2.78
CA GLN A 128 2.23 5.65 -3.52
C GLN A 128 0.88 6.02 -4.11
N ARG A 129 0.61 5.61 -5.35
CA ARG A 129 -0.73 5.75 -5.93
C ARG A 129 -1.76 5.03 -5.05
N PHE A 130 -2.85 5.71 -4.72
CA PHE A 130 -3.95 5.11 -3.98
C PHE A 130 -4.78 4.23 -4.93
N HIS A 131 -4.97 2.96 -4.57
CA HIS A 131 -5.88 2.06 -5.28
C HIS A 131 -7.09 1.77 -4.41
N LYS A 132 -8.28 2.06 -4.96
CA LYS A 132 -9.55 1.73 -4.31
C LYS A 132 -9.73 0.22 -4.34
N ALA A 133 -9.83 -0.40 -3.16
CA ALA A 133 -10.19 -1.81 -3.08
C ALA A 133 -11.60 -2.06 -3.61
N ARG A 134 -11.78 -3.25 -4.19
CA ARG A 134 -13.06 -3.73 -4.71
C ARG A 134 -14.10 -3.78 -3.60
N ILE A 135 -15.31 -3.33 -3.92
CA ILE A 135 -16.48 -3.50 -3.05
C ILE A 135 -17.12 -4.84 -3.38
N VAL A 136 -17.37 -5.62 -2.35
CA VAL A 136 -18.14 -6.88 -2.39
C VAL A 136 -19.34 -6.75 -1.47
N GLU A 137 -20.37 -7.54 -1.75
CA GLU A 137 -21.47 -7.74 -0.83
C GLU A 137 -21.26 -9.08 -0.12
N HIS A 138 -21.35 -9.08 1.21
CA HIS A 138 -21.12 -10.28 2.00
C HIS A 138 -22.08 -10.32 3.20
N PRO A 139 -22.79 -11.43 3.44
CA PRO A 139 -23.64 -11.57 4.63
C PRO A 139 -22.78 -11.66 5.89
N HIS A 140 -23.28 -11.11 7.00
CA HIS A 140 -22.72 -11.35 8.33
C HIS A 140 -23.82 -11.39 9.37
N TRP A 141 -23.54 -11.98 10.52
CA TRP A 141 -24.44 -12.01 11.66
C TRP A 141 -24.03 -10.91 12.64
N PRO A 142 -24.84 -9.84 12.77
CA PRO A 142 -24.67 -8.87 13.84
C PRO A 142 -24.82 -9.53 15.21
N HIS A 143 -24.15 -8.96 16.21
CA HIS A 143 -24.30 -9.43 17.58
C HIS A 143 -25.77 -9.29 18.05
N GLY A 144 -26.39 -10.40 18.43
CA GLY A 144 -27.79 -10.44 18.90
C GLY A 144 -28.85 -10.57 17.80
N SER A 145 -28.46 -10.87 16.56
CA SER A 145 -29.37 -11.21 15.46
C SER A 145 -29.16 -12.66 15.03
N ASP A 146 -30.26 -13.41 14.88
CA ASP A 146 -30.23 -14.76 14.28
C ASP A 146 -30.27 -14.72 12.74
N GLU A 147 -30.61 -13.56 12.17
CA GLU A 147 -30.65 -13.35 10.73
C GLU A 147 -29.37 -12.66 10.22
N PRO A 148 -28.79 -13.15 9.10
CA PRO A 148 -27.67 -12.48 8.47
C PRO A 148 -28.14 -11.20 7.76
N ILE A 149 -27.34 -10.14 7.85
CA ILE A 149 -27.51 -8.93 7.06
C ILE A 149 -26.37 -8.79 6.05
N ALA A 150 -26.72 -8.35 4.83
CA ALA A 150 -25.73 -8.07 3.79
C ALA A 150 -24.95 -6.80 4.12
N MET A 151 -23.61 -6.90 4.10
CA MET A 151 -22.72 -5.74 4.19
C MET A 151 -22.05 -5.50 2.85
N ARG A 152 -22.18 -4.27 2.33
CA ARG A 152 -21.33 -3.79 1.24
C ARG A 152 -20.02 -3.28 1.82
N GLY A 153 -18.92 -3.92 1.45
CA GLY A 153 -17.62 -3.62 2.05
C GLY A 153 -16.45 -3.76 1.09
N ARG A 154 -15.36 -3.06 1.40
CA ARG A 154 -14.09 -3.19 0.69
C ARG A 154 -13.33 -4.40 1.20
N VAL A 155 -12.82 -5.20 0.28
CA VAL A 155 -12.08 -6.43 0.62
C VAL A 155 -10.56 -6.24 0.52
N ARG A 156 -9.85 -6.71 1.55
CA ARG A 156 -8.41 -6.93 1.54
C ARG A 156 -8.15 -8.44 1.61
N LEU A 157 -7.34 -8.96 0.69
CA LEU A 157 -6.91 -10.36 0.71
C LEU A 157 -5.50 -10.48 1.30
N CYS A 158 -5.37 -11.36 2.28
CA CYS A 158 -4.09 -11.76 2.87
C CYS A 158 -3.83 -13.24 2.53
N PRO A 159 -3.19 -13.53 1.38
CA PRO A 159 -2.90 -14.90 0.95
C PRO A 159 -1.85 -15.57 1.84
N TYR A 160 -2.03 -16.87 2.12
CA TYR A 160 -1.09 -17.70 2.89
C TYR A 160 -0.39 -18.70 1.98
N TYR A 161 0.92 -18.51 1.82
CA TYR A 161 1.78 -19.38 1.02
C TYR A 161 2.60 -20.30 1.93
N PHE A 162 2.69 -21.57 1.55
CA PHE A 162 3.44 -22.61 2.26
C PHE A 162 4.49 -23.21 1.33
N VAL A 163 5.64 -23.59 1.87
CA VAL A 163 6.66 -24.35 1.13
C VAL A 163 6.49 -25.82 1.50
N GLU A 164 6.12 -26.64 0.52
CA GLU A 164 5.93 -28.08 0.68
C GLU A 164 6.77 -28.79 -0.39
N GLN A 165 7.61 -29.74 0.04
CA GLN A 165 8.51 -30.47 -0.87
C GLN A 165 9.32 -29.53 -1.80
N GLY A 166 9.75 -28.38 -1.28
CA GLY A 166 10.51 -27.38 -2.04
C GLY A 166 9.69 -26.52 -3.02
N LYS A 167 8.36 -26.65 -3.05
CA LYS A 167 7.46 -25.87 -3.91
C LYS A 167 6.58 -24.94 -3.08
N VAL A 168 6.30 -23.75 -3.63
CA VAL A 168 5.41 -22.78 -2.99
C VAL A 168 3.97 -23.04 -3.38
N HIS A 169 3.08 -23.18 -2.40
CA HIS A 169 1.66 -23.43 -2.56
C HIS A 169 0.83 -22.35 -1.87
N LEU A 170 -0.14 -21.75 -2.57
CA LEU A 170 -1.17 -20.94 -1.93
C LEU A 170 -2.20 -21.90 -1.30
N ARG A 171 -2.39 -21.82 0.02
CA ARG A 171 -3.31 -22.71 0.76
C ARG A 171 -4.63 -22.07 1.15
N GLY A 172 -4.72 -20.76 1.01
CA GLY A 172 -5.92 -19.98 1.28
C GLY A 172 -5.58 -18.51 1.42
N ALA A 173 -6.57 -17.72 1.76
CA ALA A 173 -6.41 -16.32 2.10
C ALA A 173 -7.34 -15.95 3.24
N LEU A 174 -6.94 -15.00 4.08
CA LEU A 174 -7.87 -14.29 4.93
C LEU A 174 -8.41 -13.10 4.15
N ALA A 175 -9.71 -13.08 3.89
CA ALA A 175 -10.41 -11.91 3.40
C ALA A 175 -10.86 -11.06 4.60
N THR A 176 -10.40 -9.81 4.66
CA THR A 176 -10.89 -8.81 5.60
C THR A 176 -11.81 -7.87 4.85
N ILE A 177 -13.09 -7.83 5.21
CA ILE A 177 -14.10 -6.98 4.59
C ILE A 177 -14.44 -5.87 5.58
N VAL A 178 -14.22 -4.61 5.19
CA VAL A 178 -14.57 -3.43 6.00
C VAL A 178 -15.69 -2.64 5.34
N PRO A 179 -16.51 -1.88 6.10
CA PRO A 179 -17.56 -1.05 5.53
C PRO A 179 -17.08 -0.18 4.34
N ALA A 180 -17.92 -0.01 3.32
CA ALA A 180 -17.51 0.60 2.04
C ALA A 180 -17.11 2.09 2.14
N ASP A 181 -17.58 2.79 3.16
CA ASP A 181 -17.23 4.18 3.50
C ASP A 181 -15.78 4.30 4.01
N LYS A 182 -15.14 3.19 4.39
CA LYS A 182 -13.77 3.17 4.89
C LYS A 182 -12.79 3.02 3.74
N LYS A 183 -11.68 3.78 3.77
CA LYS A 183 -10.61 3.73 2.76
C LYS A 183 -9.41 2.89 3.21
N LEU A 184 -9.11 2.87 4.52
CA LEU A 184 -8.08 2.01 5.11
C LEU A 184 -8.71 0.70 5.60
N LEU A 185 -8.10 -0.44 5.26
CA LEU A 185 -8.71 -1.77 5.39
C LEU A 185 -8.12 -2.58 6.56
N HIS A 186 -7.69 -1.92 7.64
CA HIS A 186 -7.09 -2.57 8.79
C HIS A 186 -7.40 -1.83 10.11
N GLY A 187 -7.32 -2.54 11.23
CA GLY A 187 -7.46 -1.95 12.57
C GLY A 187 -8.90 -1.55 12.94
N MET A 188 -9.90 -2.11 12.27
CA MET A 188 -11.31 -1.77 12.48
C MET A 188 -12.01 -2.85 13.30
N ARG A 189 -12.89 -2.43 14.23
CA ARG A 189 -13.71 -3.35 15.03
C ARG A 189 -14.82 -4.00 14.20
N ASP A 190 -15.34 -3.26 13.22
CA ASP A 190 -16.49 -3.67 12.40
C ASP A 190 -16.07 -4.45 11.15
N ALA A 191 -14.86 -5.02 11.15
CA ALA A 191 -14.35 -5.81 10.03
C ALA A 191 -14.89 -7.24 10.09
N ILE A 192 -15.37 -7.76 8.97
CA ILE A 192 -15.68 -9.17 8.81
C ILE A 192 -14.39 -9.90 8.42
N LEU A 193 -14.08 -10.99 9.11
CA LEU A 193 -12.97 -11.89 8.80
C LEU A 193 -13.52 -13.16 8.17
N VAL A 194 -13.17 -13.40 6.90
CA VAL A 194 -13.67 -14.53 6.11
C VAL A 194 -12.49 -15.40 5.68
N PRO A 195 -12.32 -16.59 6.24
CA PRO A 195 -11.44 -17.60 5.68
C PRO A 195 -11.85 -17.90 4.24
N SER A 196 -10.93 -17.77 3.30
CA SER A 196 -11.19 -17.92 1.87
C SER A 196 -10.29 -19.02 1.30
N ALA A 197 -10.87 -19.89 0.48
CA ALA A 197 -10.14 -20.92 -0.25
C ALA A 197 -9.96 -20.52 -1.72
N ILE A 198 -8.92 -21.04 -2.36
CA ILE A 198 -8.84 -21.00 -3.82
C ILE A 198 -9.78 -22.08 -4.34
N THR A 199 -10.76 -21.71 -5.14
CA THR A 199 -11.43 -22.68 -6.00
C THR A 199 -10.49 -23.01 -7.15
N THR A 200 -9.96 -24.23 -7.17
CA THR A 200 -9.39 -24.76 -8.40
C THR A 200 -10.57 -24.98 -9.33
N GLY A 201 -10.66 -24.18 -10.39
CA GLY A 201 -11.68 -24.39 -11.42
C GLY A 201 -11.54 -25.80 -11.96
N SER A 202 -12.61 -26.58 -11.89
CA SER A 202 -12.82 -27.79 -12.70
C SER A 202 -13.00 -27.42 -14.16
#